data_AF-A0A1S9SNX8-F1
#
_entry.id   AF-A0A1S9SNX8-F1
#
_cell.length_a   1.000
_cell.length_b   1.000
_cell.length_c   1.000
_cell.angle_alpha   90.00
_cell.angle_beta   90.00
_cell.angle_gamma   90.00
#
_symmetry.space_group_name_H-M   'P 1'
#
loop_
_entity.id
_entity.type
_entity.pdbx_description
1 polymer ?
#
loop_
_entity_poly.entity_id
_entity_poly.type
_entity_poly.pdbx_seq_one_letter_code
_entity_poly.pdbx_strand_id
1 'polypeptide(L)'
;MARGYQFEIIEDIGSGINYKKKGFNKLIERIENNEVEKIVVMHKDRLVRFGYELVEKIYQLHGTAIEVIDNTAKTEEQEVVEDLVQIITVFSCKLQGKRSKKTKQIIKELTSDDIGEEGQIDSNA
;
A
#
# COMPACT_ATOMS: atom_id res chain seq x y z
N MET A 1 -9.22 21.93 -15.82
CA MET A 1 -9.81 21.48 -17.11
C MET A 1 -10.05 19.99 -17.01
N ALA A 2 -11.28 19.50 -17.14
CA ALA A 2 -11.55 18.07 -17.17
C ALA A 2 -11.06 17.53 -18.52
N ARG A 3 -9.96 16.77 -18.52
CA ARG A 3 -9.52 16.04 -19.71
C ARG A 3 -10.58 14.96 -19.96
N GLY A 4 -11.22 14.94 -21.13
CA GLY A 4 -12.39 14.11 -21.46
C GLY A 4 -12.11 12.59 -21.54
N TYR A 5 -11.28 12.05 -20.66
CA TYR A 5 -11.00 10.64 -20.57
C TYR A 5 -12.22 9.87 -20.05
N GLN A 6 -12.54 8.77 -20.71
CA GLN A 6 -13.38 7.73 -20.12
C GLN A 6 -12.51 6.98 -19.13
N PHE A 7 -12.93 6.89 -17.87
CA PHE A 7 -12.20 6.19 -16.83
C PHE A 7 -13.08 5.14 -16.15
N GLU A 8 -12.45 4.08 -15.68
CA GLU A 8 -13.05 3.08 -14.82
C GLU A 8 -12.33 3.08 -13.47
N ILE A 9 -13.10 3.04 -12.39
CA ILE A 9 -12.56 2.92 -11.03
C ILE A 9 -12.48 1.44 -10.67
N ILE A 10 -11.29 1.00 -10.28
CA ILE A 10 -11.03 -0.35 -9.75
C ILE A 10 -10.64 -0.20 -8.29
N GLU A 11 -11.40 -0.85 -7.40
CA GLU A 11 -11.17 -0.82 -5.96
C GLU A 11 -10.91 -2.22 -5.42
N ASP A 12 -10.05 -2.31 -4.40
CA ASP A 12 -9.81 -3.55 -3.66
C ASP A 12 -9.64 -3.27 -2.17
N ILE A 13 -10.07 -4.25 -1.37
CA ILE A 13 -9.83 -4.27 0.08
C ILE A 13 -8.79 -5.33 0.39
N GLY A 14 -7.66 -4.90 0.94
CA GLY A 14 -6.58 -5.80 1.37
C GLY A 14 -5.22 -5.12 1.38
N SER A 15 -4.22 -5.81 1.93
CA SER A 15 -2.84 -5.33 1.95
C SER A 15 -2.25 -5.20 0.54
N GLY A 16 -1.35 -4.23 0.36
CA GLY A 16 -0.59 -4.00 -0.89
C GLY A 16 0.35 -5.15 -1.27
N ILE A 17 0.58 -6.11 -0.37
CA ILE A 17 1.37 -7.33 -0.64
C ILE A 17 0.51 -8.51 -1.10
N ASN A 18 -0.81 -8.34 -1.17
CA ASN A 18 -1.72 -9.36 -1.68
C ASN A 18 -1.95 -9.18 -3.19
N TYR A 19 -1.26 -9.98 -4.00
CA TYR A 19 -1.41 -9.98 -5.46
C TYR A 19 -2.60 -10.82 -5.97
N LYS A 20 -3.42 -11.39 -5.08
CA LYS A 20 -4.62 -12.17 -5.44
C LYS A 20 -5.91 -11.34 -5.34
N LYS A 21 -5.78 -10.02 -5.16
CA LYS A 21 -6.92 -9.12 -5.08
C LYS A 21 -7.66 -9.10 -6.42
N LYS A 22 -9.00 -9.04 -6.38
CA LYS A 22 -9.84 -9.22 -7.57
C LYS A 22 -9.69 -8.04 -8.53
N GLY A 23 -9.66 -6.81 -8.01
CA GLY A 23 -9.45 -5.60 -8.80
C GLY A 23 -8.06 -5.58 -9.44
N PHE A 24 -7.02 -5.92 -8.69
CA PHE A 24 -5.65 -5.99 -9.20
C PHE A 24 -5.50 -7.01 -10.33
N ASN A 25 -6.06 -8.21 -10.19
CA ASN A 25 -6.04 -9.20 -11.27
C ASN A 25 -6.87 -8.75 -12.48
N LYS A 26 -8.04 -8.13 -12.25
CA LYS A 26 -8.85 -7.54 -13.34
C LYS A 26 -8.06 -6.45 -14.09
N LEU A 27 -7.32 -5.61 -13.37
CA LEU A 27 -6.45 -4.59 -13.96
C LEU A 27 -5.38 -5.23 -14.84
N ILE A 28 -4.70 -6.27 -14.36
CA ILE A 28 -3.71 -7.02 -15.14
C ILE A 28 -4.34 -7.60 -16.41
N GLU A 29 -5.47 -8.30 -16.30
CA GLU A 29 -6.17 -8.88 -17.46
C GLU A 29 -6.48 -7.83 -18.54
N ARG A 30 -6.89 -6.62 -18.15
CA ARG A 30 -7.15 -5.54 -19.10
C ARG A 30 -5.89 -4.97 -19.75
N ILE A 31 -4.79 -4.88 -19.00
CA ILE A 31 -3.50 -4.44 -19.54
C ILE A 31 -2.97 -5.46 -20.55
N GLU A 32 -3.08 -6.76 -20.25
CA GLU A 32 -2.74 -7.84 -21.17
C GLU A 32 -3.54 -7.75 -22.48
N ASN A 33 -4.82 -7.38 -22.39
CA ASN A 33 -5.69 -7.16 -23.56
C ASN A 33 -5.47 -5.80 -24.24
N ASN A 34 -4.51 -4.97 -23.79
CA ASN A 34 -4.24 -3.62 -24.28
C ASN A 34 -5.45 -2.66 -24.19
N GLU A 35 -6.32 -2.85 -23.20
CA GLU A 35 -7.52 -2.04 -22.97
C GLU A 35 -7.26 -0.82 -22.07
N VAL A 36 -6.02 -0.65 -21.59
CA VAL A 36 -5.64 0.38 -20.61
C VAL A 36 -4.47 1.20 -21.14
N GLU A 37 -4.74 2.46 -21.46
CA GLU A 37 -3.69 3.43 -21.85
C GLU A 37 -2.93 3.95 -20.62
N LYS A 38 -3.65 4.22 -19.53
CA LYS A 38 -3.10 4.87 -18.34
C LYS A 38 -3.76 4.39 -17.06
N ILE A 39 -2.93 4.20 -16.04
CA ILE A 39 -3.33 3.91 -14.66
C ILE A 39 -3.02 5.15 -13.83
N VAL A 40 -3.97 5.57 -13.01
CA VAL A 40 -3.79 6.71 -12.11
C VAL A 40 -3.95 6.23 -10.68
N VAL A 41 -2.94 6.46 -9.84
CA VAL A 41 -2.95 6.08 -8.42
C VAL A 41 -2.53 7.25 -7.55
N MET A 42 -2.99 7.27 -6.30
CA MET A 42 -2.61 8.33 -5.36
C MET A 42 -1.13 8.23 -5.00
N HIS A 43 -0.68 7.03 -4.61
CA HIS A 43 0.72 6.72 -4.27
C HIS A 43 1.11 5.35 -4.85
N LYS A 44 2.41 5.07 -4.98
CA LYS A 44 2.92 3.80 -5.51
C LYS A 44 2.41 2.59 -4.71
N ASP A 45 2.38 2.71 -3.39
CA ASP A 45 1.99 1.64 -2.46
C ASP A 45 0.49 1.27 -2.52
N ARG A 46 -0.34 2.11 -3.15
CA ARG A 46 -1.75 1.82 -3.43
C ARG A 46 -1.93 0.79 -4.53
N LEU A 47 -0.98 0.72 -5.46
CA LEU A 47 -0.97 -0.30 -6.51
C LEU A 47 -0.43 -1.62 -5.95
N VAL A 48 0.84 -1.59 -5.55
CA VAL A 48 1.58 -2.72 -4.97
C VAL A 48 2.57 -2.19 -3.94
N ARG A 49 2.76 -2.92 -2.84
CA ARG A 49 3.72 -2.49 -1.81
C ARG A 49 5.16 -2.88 -2.15
N PHE A 50 5.35 -4.04 -2.76
CA PHE A 50 6.66 -4.49 -3.23
C PHE A 50 6.63 -4.74 -4.74
N GLY A 51 7.77 -4.53 -5.40
CA GLY A 51 7.90 -4.78 -6.83
C GLY A 51 7.17 -3.76 -7.71
N TYR A 52 7.05 -2.51 -7.25
CA TYR A 52 6.46 -1.44 -8.06
C TYR A 52 7.21 -1.26 -9.38
N GLU A 53 8.54 -1.20 -9.35
CA GLU A 53 9.38 -1.03 -10.54
C GLU A 53 9.21 -2.19 -11.52
N LEU A 54 9.02 -3.41 -11.00
CA LEU A 54 8.74 -4.58 -11.83
C LEU A 54 7.38 -4.46 -12.52
N VAL A 55 6.34 -4.11 -11.75
CA VAL A 55 4.98 -3.91 -12.27
C VAL A 55 4.94 -2.78 -13.30
N GLU A 56 5.58 -1.65 -12.99
CA GLU A 56 5.72 -0.52 -13.90
C GLU A 56 6.41 -0.94 -15.19
N LYS A 57 7.50 -1.70 -15.10
CA LYS A 57 8.22 -2.15 -16.30
C LYS A 57 7.36 -3.07 -17.15
N ILE A 58 6.61 -3.99 -16.54
CA ILE A 58 5.67 -4.86 -17.26
C ILE A 58 4.62 -4.02 -17.97
N TYR A 59 3.98 -3.08 -17.27
CA TYR A 59 2.91 -2.27 -17.86
C TYR A 59 3.41 -1.37 -19.00
N GLN A 60 4.64 -0.85 -18.90
CA GLN A 60 5.29 -0.12 -20.00
C GLN A 60 5.47 -0.97 -21.26
N LEU A 61 5.72 -2.28 -21.13
CA LEU A 61 5.83 -3.19 -22.29
C LEU A 61 4.50 -3.34 -23.03
N HIS A 62 3.37 -3.12 -22.34
CA HIS A 62 2.02 -3.11 -22.91
C HIS A 62 1.56 -1.70 -23.32
N GLY A 63 2.46 -0.71 -23.29
CA GLY A 63 2.14 0.68 -23.62
C GLY A 63 1.30 1.40 -22.57
N THR A 64 1.13 0.82 -21.38
CA THR A 64 0.38 1.41 -20.28
C THR A 64 1.29 2.27 -19.39
N ALA A 65 0.93 3.54 -19.21
CA ALA A 65 1.63 4.46 -18.31
C ALA A 65 1.01 4.45 -16.90
N ILE A 66 1.82 4.61 -15.85
CA ILE A 66 1.35 4.81 -14.48
C ILE A 66 1.59 6.27 -14.09
N GLU A 67 0.54 6.97 -13.66
CA GLU A 67 0.59 8.35 -13.16
C GLU A 67 0.30 8.34 -11.65
N VAL A 68 1.27 8.79 -10.85
CA VAL A 68 1.12 8.93 -9.40
C VAL A 68 0.77 10.38 -9.09
N ILE A 69 -0.43 10.61 -8.50
CA ILE A 69 -0.96 11.97 -8.25
C ILE A 69 -0.23 12.63 -7.08
N ASP A 70 -0.01 11.89 -5.99
CA ASP A 70 0.49 12.44 -4.75
C ASP A 70 1.87 11.89 -4.42
N ASN A 71 2.83 12.81 -4.50
CA ASN A 71 4.23 12.59 -4.16
C ASN A 71 4.57 13.24 -2.81
N THR A 72 3.59 13.46 -1.92
CA THR A 72 3.90 13.77 -0.52
C THR A 72 4.81 12.66 0.00
N ALA A 73 6.08 13.01 0.14
CA ALA A 73 7.13 12.08 0.51
C ALA A 73 6.90 11.67 1.96
N LYS A 74 6.68 10.36 2.16
CA LYS A 74 6.96 9.76 3.47
C LYS A 74 8.48 9.76 3.66
N THR A 75 8.93 9.80 4.91
CA THR A 75 10.35 9.57 5.17
C THR A 75 10.70 8.12 4.84
N GLU A 76 11.94 7.85 4.45
CA GLU A 76 12.41 6.48 4.20
C GLU A 76 12.14 5.57 5.41
N GLU A 77 12.32 6.09 6.62
CA GLU A 77 12.03 5.39 7.87
C GLU A 77 10.55 4.98 7.99
N GLN A 78 9.62 5.90 7.69
CA GLN A 78 8.19 5.61 7.75
C GLN A 78 7.80 4.51 6.75
N GLU A 79 8.34 4.55 5.53
CA GLU A 79 8.06 3.51 4.52
C GLU A 79 8.55 2.13 4.98
N VAL A 80 9.78 2.06 5.52
CA VAL A 80 10.38 0.82 6.03
C VAL A 80 9.58 0.26 7.22
N VAL A 81 9.15 1.11 8.16
CA VAL A 81 8.36 0.68 9.32
C VAL A 81 7.00 0.14 8.88
N GLU A 82 6.30 0.84 7.98
CA GLU A 82 5.01 0.38 7.47
C GLU A 82 5.14 -0.98 6.75
N ASP A 83 6.21 -1.16 5.96
CA ASP A 83 6.49 -2.41 5.26
C ASP A 83 6.73 -3.57 6.22
N LEU A 84 7.53 -3.35 7.26
CA LEU A 84 7.79 -4.33 8.30
C LEU A 84 6.50 -4.72 9.03
N VAL A 85 5.67 -3.74 9.40
CA VAL A 85 4.37 -3.98 10.03
C VAL A 85 3.46 -4.80 9.11
N GLN A 86 3.41 -4.51 7.80
CA GLN A 86 2.63 -5.30 6.84
C GLN A 86 3.12 -6.75 6.74
N ILE A 87 4.43 -6.94 6.64
CA ILE A 87 5.05 -8.28 6.60
C ILE A 87 4.66 -9.07 7.85
N ILE A 88 4.93 -8.51 9.04
CA ILE A 88 4.64 -9.17 10.31
C ILE A 88 3.15 -9.46 10.46
N THR A 89 2.28 -8.53 10.03
CA THR A 89 0.82 -8.70 10.05
C THR A 89 0.40 -9.91 9.22
N VAL A 90 0.92 -10.07 8.00
CA VAL A 90 0.56 -11.17 7.11
C VAL A 90 1.09 -12.50 7.65
N PHE A 91 2.32 -12.55 8.14
CA PHE A 91 2.87 -13.75 8.76
C PHE A 91 2.12 -14.14 10.03
N SER A 92 1.82 -13.18 10.91
CA SER A 92 1.06 -13.40 12.13
C SER A 92 -0.35 -13.91 11.85
N CYS A 93 -1.03 -13.34 10.84
CA CYS A 93 -2.34 -13.83 10.40
C CYS A 93 -2.30 -15.26 9.86
N LYS A 94 -1.21 -15.64 9.18
CA LYS A 94 -1.02 -17.00 8.66
C LYS A 94 -0.69 -18.01 9.77
N LEU A 95 0.17 -17.64 10.72
CA LEU A 95 0.62 -18.53 11.82
C LEU A 95 -0.44 -18.74 12.89
N GLN A 96 -1.18 -17.68 13.26
CA GLN A 96 -2.10 -17.70 14.39
C GLN A 96 -3.59 -17.72 13.96
N GLY A 97 -3.86 -17.64 12.65
CA GLY A 97 -5.20 -17.44 12.08
C GLY A 97 -5.64 -15.98 12.09
N LYS A 98 -6.41 -15.57 11.08
CA LYS A 98 -6.80 -14.18 10.75
C LYS A 98 -7.47 -13.36 11.88
N ARG A 99 -7.85 -13.98 13.01
CA ARG A 99 -8.58 -13.34 14.12
C ARG A 99 -7.94 -13.55 15.50
N SER A 100 -6.70 -14.03 15.58
CA SER A 100 -6.06 -14.26 16.87
C SER A 100 -5.82 -12.96 17.63
N LYS A 101 -6.18 -12.94 18.92
CA LYS A 101 -5.87 -11.82 19.85
C LYS A 101 -4.37 -11.54 19.89
N LYS A 102 -3.52 -12.57 19.73
CA LYS A 102 -2.06 -12.43 19.69
C LYS A 102 -1.57 -11.60 18.52
N THR A 103 -2.16 -11.76 17.32
CA THR A 103 -1.78 -10.95 16.15
C THR A 103 -2.05 -9.47 16.39
N LYS A 104 -3.20 -9.14 16.99
CA LYS A 104 -3.53 -7.74 17.34
C LYS A 104 -2.58 -7.18 18.38
N GLN A 105 -2.15 -7.99 19.34
CA GLN A 105 -1.21 -7.57 20.39
C GLN A 105 0.19 -7.29 19.82
N ILE A 106 0.73 -8.18 18.99
CA ILE A 106 2.04 -8.00 18.35
C ILE A 106 2.06 -6.72 17.49
N ILE A 107 1.01 -6.51 16.68
CA ILE A 107 0.90 -5.29 15.85
C ILE A 107 0.83 -4.04 16.72
N LYS A 108 0.08 -4.10 17.83
CA LYS A 108 -0.02 -2.97 18.76
C LYS A 108 1.34 -2.66 19.37
N GLU A 109 2.05 -3.64 19.93
CA GLU A 109 3.38 -3.43 20.52
C GLU A 109 4.36 -2.80 19.52
N LEU A 110 4.39 -3.29 18.28
CA LEU A 110 5.27 -2.77 17.22
C LEU A 110 4.91 -1.35 16.71
N THR A 111 3.70 -0.88 16.98
CA THR A 111 3.22 0.45 16.55
C THR A 111 3.09 1.43 17.72
N SER A 112 3.34 0.98 18.95
CA SER A 112 3.17 1.79 20.17
C SER A 112 4.43 2.56 20.57
N ASP A 113 5.58 2.27 19.96
CA ASP A 113 6.86 2.87 20.37
C ASP A 113 7.16 4.22 19.69
N ASP A 114 6.25 4.74 18.86
CA ASP A 114 6.38 6.05 18.18
C ASP A 114 5.35 7.10 18.66
N ILE A 115 5.10 7.17 19.96
CA ILE A 115 4.57 8.40 20.58
C ILE A 115 5.56 8.85 21.66
N GLY A 116 6.57 9.60 21.23
CA GLY A 116 7.29 10.47 22.15
C GLY A 116 6.32 11.54 22.65
N GLU A 117 5.90 11.45 23.91
CA GLU A 117 5.39 12.62 24.63
C GLU A 117 6.52 13.21 25.47
N GLU A 118 6.82 14.47 25.15
CA GLU A 118 7.76 15.36 25.80
C GLU A 118 7.41 15.60 27.27
N GLY A 119 8.48 15.64 28.08
CA GLY A 119 8.63 16.32 29.37
C GLY A 119 7.39 16.79 30.15
N GLN A 120 7.03 16.05 31.19
CA GLN A 120 6.31 16.59 32.32
C GLN A 120 7.30 17.21 33.32
N ILE A 121 7.49 18.53 33.24
CA ILE A 121 8.08 19.32 34.34
C ILE A 121 6.91 19.81 35.19
N ASP A 122 6.51 19.01 36.19
CA ASP A 122 5.60 19.49 37.23
C ASP A 122 6.40 20.36 38.22
N SER A 123 6.36 21.67 38.02
CA SER A 123 6.70 22.65 39.07
C SER A 123 5.49 22.80 40.00
N ASN A 124 5.52 22.19 41.18
CA ASN A 124 4.61 22.56 42.25
C ASN A 124 5.19 23.73 43.05
N ALA A 125 4.51 24.88 42.94
CA ALA A 125 4.50 25.94 43.92
C ALA A 125 3.34 25.73 44.90
#